data_AF-N9M968-F1
#
_entry.id   AF-N9M968-F1
#
_cell.length_a   1.000
_cell.length_b   1.000
_cell.length_c   1.000
_cell.angle_alpha   90.00
_cell.angle_beta   90.00
_cell.angle_gamma   90.00
#
_symmetry.space_group_name_H-M   'P 1'
#
loop_
_entity.id
_entity.type
_entity.pdbx_description
1 polymer ?
#
loop_
_entity_poly.entity_id
_entity_poly.type
_entity_poly.pdbx_seq_one_letter_code
_entity_poly.pdbx_strand_id
1 'polypeptide(L)'
;MNHLKSIQQKQGIYEQVNRVRAMCRDIYDFAKVTGRMDYNPVEGIQKYLQQGKKENMAHVTEQELPALLRAINNYPTIDVRMGLQLLAMLFCRPTELRGAKWEEFDLEQGLWNIPEHRMKKRREHVVPLSTQVVTILKELQTYQTNSDYLFPSRSDKNKPKSDTVFIMALRRMGYEGRQTPHGFSFSNS
;
A
#
# COMPACT_ATOMS: atom_id res chain seq x y z
N MET A 1 1.16 10.94 -34.10
CA MET A 1 0.76 11.43 -32.76
C MET A 1 -0.54 10.84 -32.21
N ASN A 2 -1.56 10.53 -33.04
CA ASN A 2 -2.80 9.86 -32.57
C ASN A 2 -2.59 8.43 -32.04
N HIS A 3 -1.50 7.76 -32.45
CA HIS A 3 -1.18 6.40 -32.04
C HIS A 3 -0.94 6.26 -30.52
N LEU A 4 -0.16 7.17 -29.92
CA LEU A 4 0.13 7.13 -28.47
C LEU A 4 -1.13 7.35 -27.64
N LYS A 5 -1.96 8.34 -28.00
CA LYS A 5 -3.27 8.56 -27.35
C LYS A 5 -4.18 7.34 -27.48
N SER A 6 -4.22 6.72 -28.65
CA SER A 6 -5.03 5.53 -28.88
C SER A 6 -4.58 4.33 -28.06
N ILE A 7 -3.27 4.15 -27.84
CA ILE A 7 -2.73 3.10 -26.97
C ILE A 7 -3.07 3.40 -25.51
N GLN A 8 -2.86 4.65 -25.06
CA GLN A 8 -3.21 5.07 -23.70
C GLN A 8 -4.68 4.79 -23.38
N GLN A 9 -5.59 5.12 -24.31
CA GLN A 9 -7.01 4.88 -24.15
C GLN A 9 -7.38 3.41 -24.17
N LYS A 10 -6.86 2.64 -25.14
CA LYS A 10 -7.15 1.21 -25.25
C LYS A 10 -6.67 0.41 -24.04
N GLN A 11 -5.55 0.81 -23.43
CA GLN A 11 -4.92 0.08 -22.33
C GLN A 11 -5.18 0.69 -20.94
N GLY A 12 -5.71 1.91 -20.85
CA GLY A 12 -5.96 2.59 -19.57
C GLY A 12 -4.70 2.97 -18.77
N ILE A 13 -3.51 2.92 -19.38
CA ILE A 13 -2.20 3.03 -18.72
C ILE A 13 -1.69 4.47 -18.56
N TYR A 14 -2.58 5.40 -18.20
CA TYR A 14 -2.24 6.84 -18.17
C TYR A 14 -1.13 7.17 -17.16
N GLU A 15 -1.22 6.61 -15.94
CA GLU A 15 -0.23 6.82 -14.88
C GLU A 15 1.14 6.21 -15.22
N GLN A 16 1.14 5.01 -15.80
CA GLN A 16 2.36 4.32 -16.22
C GLN A 16 3.08 5.12 -17.30
N VAL A 17 2.35 5.60 -18.32
CA VAL A 17 2.93 6.44 -19.38
C VAL A 17 3.48 7.74 -18.83
N ASN A 18 2.78 8.39 -17.87
CA ASN A 18 3.27 9.60 -17.23
C ASN A 18 4.55 9.35 -16.43
N ARG A 19 4.66 8.22 -15.69
CA ARG A 19 5.89 7.86 -14.96
C ARG A 19 7.06 7.60 -15.89
N VAL A 20 6.87 6.80 -16.93
CA VAL A 20 7.94 6.50 -17.90
C VAL A 20 8.41 7.79 -18.56
N ARG A 21 7.49 8.63 -19.01
CA ARG A 21 7.81 9.93 -19.60
C ARG A 21 8.58 10.84 -18.63
N ALA A 22 8.18 10.91 -17.37
CA ALA A 22 8.90 11.70 -16.35
C ALA A 22 10.33 11.18 -16.15
N MET A 23 10.51 9.86 -16.04
CA MET A 23 11.82 9.23 -15.92
C MET A 23 12.72 9.52 -17.13
N CYS A 24 12.20 9.35 -18.36
CA CYS A 24 12.96 9.68 -19.57
C CYS A 24 13.35 11.15 -19.59
N ARG A 25 12.43 12.05 -19.23
CA ARG A 25 12.72 13.49 -19.15
C ARG A 25 13.88 13.75 -18.19
N ASP A 26 13.83 13.19 -16.99
CA ASP A 26 14.85 13.42 -15.96
C ASP A 26 16.23 12.89 -16.40
N ILE A 27 16.28 11.75 -17.11
CA ILE A 27 17.52 11.21 -17.71
C ILE A 27 18.09 12.17 -18.77
N TYR A 28 17.26 12.67 -19.68
CA TYR A 28 17.71 13.60 -20.72
C TYR A 28 18.06 14.97 -20.16
N ASP A 29 17.36 15.46 -19.13
CA ASP A 29 17.73 16.67 -18.42
C ASP A 29 19.10 16.52 -17.75
N PHE A 30 19.39 15.37 -17.15
CA PHE A 30 20.71 15.08 -16.60
C PHE A 30 21.81 15.05 -17.68
N ALA A 31 21.54 14.42 -18.82
CA ALA A 31 22.48 14.41 -19.95
C ALA A 31 22.72 15.82 -20.51
N LYS A 32 21.70 16.69 -20.52
CA LYS A 32 21.82 18.10 -20.89
C LYS A 32 22.68 18.89 -19.91
N VAL A 33 22.40 18.79 -18.61
CA VAL A 33 23.17 19.48 -17.55
C VAL A 33 24.63 19.04 -17.53
N THR A 34 24.90 17.79 -17.89
CA THR A 34 26.26 17.25 -17.96
C THR A 34 26.95 17.47 -19.31
N GLY A 35 26.36 18.25 -20.23
CA GLY A 35 26.95 18.61 -21.52
C GLY A 35 27.07 17.46 -22.51
N ARG A 36 26.36 16.34 -22.30
CA ARG A 36 26.32 15.21 -23.25
C ARG A 36 25.35 15.46 -24.41
N MET A 37 24.51 16.49 -24.28
CA MET A 37 23.55 16.93 -25.28
C MET A 37 23.11 18.37 -25.00
N ASP A 38 22.56 19.04 -26.01
CA ASP A 38 22.18 20.46 -25.88
C ASP A 38 20.70 20.69 -25.58
N TYR A 39 19.85 19.68 -25.81
CA TYR A 39 18.39 19.80 -25.67
C TYR A 39 17.76 18.49 -25.21
N ASN A 40 16.55 18.53 -24.65
CA ASN A 40 15.82 17.35 -24.21
C ASN A 40 14.80 16.89 -25.29
N PRO A 41 14.95 15.71 -25.92
CA PRO A 41 14.08 15.26 -27.00
C PRO A 41 12.65 14.91 -26.54
N VAL A 42 12.43 14.74 -25.23
CA VAL A 42 11.10 14.45 -24.66
C VAL A 42 10.41 15.65 -24.02
N GLU A 43 10.98 16.84 -24.23
CA GLU A 43 10.39 18.09 -23.81
C GLU A 43 9.06 18.34 -24.55
N GLY A 44 8.06 18.88 -23.85
CA GLY A 44 6.74 19.18 -24.43
C GLY A 44 5.83 17.98 -24.72
N ILE A 45 6.34 16.73 -24.70
CA ILE A 45 5.54 15.51 -24.97
C ILE A 45 4.30 15.42 -24.06
N GLN A 46 4.36 15.92 -22.82
CA GLN A 46 3.24 15.91 -21.88
C GLN A 46 1.98 16.60 -22.42
N LYS A 47 2.13 17.62 -23.27
CA LYS A 47 0.99 18.35 -23.87
C LYS A 47 0.17 17.47 -24.82
N TYR A 48 0.75 16.36 -25.26
CA TYR A 48 0.16 15.42 -26.21
C TYR A 48 -0.27 14.11 -25.55
N LEU A 49 -0.05 13.95 -24.24
CA LEU A 49 -0.52 12.80 -23.46
C LEU A 49 -1.88 13.11 -22.83
N GLN A 50 -2.72 12.09 -22.71
CA GLN A 50 -3.96 12.22 -21.93
C GLN A 50 -3.67 12.02 -20.45
N GLN A 51 -4.33 12.82 -19.60
CA GLN A 51 -4.37 12.59 -18.16
C GLN A 51 -5.53 11.63 -17.86
N GLY A 52 -5.23 10.57 -17.11
CA GLY A 52 -6.28 9.72 -16.56
C GLY A 52 -7.06 10.47 -15.49
N LYS A 53 -8.35 10.15 -15.33
CA LYS A 53 -9.08 10.58 -14.13
C LYS A 53 -8.52 9.83 -12.93
N LYS A 54 -8.21 10.55 -11.87
CA LYS A 54 -7.82 9.95 -10.59
C LYS A 54 -9.07 9.33 -9.97
N GLU A 55 -9.20 8.02 -10.04
CA GLU A 55 -10.23 7.30 -9.32
C GLU A 55 -9.79 7.07 -7.87
N ASN A 56 -10.71 7.25 -6.92
CA ASN A 56 -10.46 6.92 -5.53
C ASN A 56 -10.25 5.41 -5.40
N MET A 57 -9.38 4.99 -4.48
CA MET A 57 -9.15 3.57 -4.27
C MET A 57 -10.45 2.90 -3.82
N ALA A 58 -10.77 1.74 -4.40
CA ALA A 58 -12.02 1.05 -4.10
C ALA A 58 -12.13 0.75 -2.59
N HIS A 59 -13.24 1.19 -2.03
CA HIS A 59 -13.64 0.99 -0.65
C HIS A 59 -15.15 0.73 -0.62
N VAL A 60 -15.57 -0.09 0.32
CA VAL A 60 -17.00 -0.36 0.55
C VAL A 60 -17.69 0.86 1.12
N THR A 61 -19.00 0.96 0.91
CA THR A 61 -19.83 1.98 1.56
C THR A 61 -19.97 1.68 3.06
N GLU A 62 -20.40 2.68 3.84
CA GLU A 62 -20.69 2.50 5.27
C GLU A 62 -21.72 1.38 5.53
N GLN A 63 -22.68 1.20 4.62
CA GLN A 63 -23.71 0.15 4.72
C GLN A 63 -23.14 -1.25 4.51
N GLU A 64 -22.11 -1.39 3.68
CA GLU A 64 -21.44 -2.66 3.38
C GLU A 64 -20.35 -3.01 4.38
N LEU A 65 -19.83 -2.01 5.12
CA LEU A 65 -18.75 -2.18 6.08
C LEU A 65 -19.01 -3.27 7.13
N PRO A 66 -20.20 -3.39 7.76
CA PRO A 66 -20.45 -4.47 8.72
C PRO A 66 -20.33 -5.88 8.10
N ALA A 67 -20.73 -6.04 6.83
CA ALA A 67 -20.60 -7.31 6.13
C ALA A 67 -19.13 -7.64 5.82
N LEU A 68 -18.34 -6.63 5.45
CA LEU A 68 -16.90 -6.76 5.24
C LEU A 68 -16.18 -7.18 6.52
N LEU A 69 -16.48 -6.52 7.65
CA LEU A 69 -15.86 -6.85 8.94
C LEU A 69 -16.21 -8.27 9.39
N ARG A 70 -17.45 -8.73 9.18
CA ARG A 70 -17.84 -10.13 9.42
C ARG A 70 -17.07 -11.11 8.52
N ALA A 71 -16.90 -10.79 7.24
CA ALA A 71 -16.12 -11.61 6.32
C ALA A 71 -14.65 -11.71 6.76
N ILE A 72 -14.05 -10.59 7.18
CA ILE A 72 -12.69 -10.54 7.72
C ILE A 72 -12.58 -11.44 8.96
N ASN A 73 -13.50 -11.31 9.92
CA ASN A 73 -13.49 -12.10 11.16
C ASN A 73 -13.59 -13.61 10.91
N ASN A 74 -14.21 -14.03 9.80
CA ASN A 74 -14.34 -15.44 9.43
C ASN A 74 -13.23 -15.92 8.48
N TYR A 75 -12.27 -15.08 8.11
CA TYR A 75 -11.19 -15.49 7.20
C TYR A 75 -10.32 -16.58 7.86
N PRO A 76 -10.02 -17.70 7.19
CA PRO A 76 -9.49 -18.90 7.84
C PRO A 76 -8.04 -18.76 8.30
N THR A 77 -7.22 -18.00 7.58
CA THR A 77 -5.81 -17.83 7.92
C THR A 77 -5.67 -16.73 8.98
N ILE A 78 -5.28 -17.12 10.20
CA ILE A 78 -5.28 -16.27 11.40
C ILE A 78 -4.47 -14.99 11.20
N ASP A 79 -3.22 -15.11 10.75
CA ASP A 79 -2.32 -13.96 10.55
C ASP A 79 -2.85 -12.98 9.48
N VAL A 80 -3.43 -13.48 8.40
CA VAL A 80 -4.06 -12.66 7.36
C VAL A 80 -5.32 -11.98 7.88
N ARG A 81 -6.14 -12.69 8.66
CA ARG A 81 -7.33 -12.15 9.33
C ARG A 81 -6.96 -10.99 10.25
N MET A 82 -6.01 -11.21 11.16
CA MET A 82 -5.56 -10.19 12.12
C MET A 82 -4.92 -9.00 11.40
N GLY A 83 -4.14 -9.23 10.34
CA GLY A 83 -3.62 -8.15 9.52
C GLY A 83 -4.72 -7.30 8.85
N LEU A 84 -5.80 -7.91 8.36
CA LEU A 84 -6.95 -7.17 7.82
C LEU A 84 -7.71 -6.39 8.89
N GLN A 85 -7.89 -6.96 10.08
CA GLN A 85 -8.49 -6.26 11.22
C GLN A 85 -7.65 -5.04 11.62
N LEU A 86 -6.33 -5.20 11.73
CA LEU A 86 -5.41 -4.11 12.02
C LEU A 86 -5.44 -3.00 10.96
N LEU A 87 -5.51 -3.35 9.66
CA LEU A 87 -5.69 -2.34 8.60
C LEU A 87 -6.99 -1.55 8.76
N ALA A 88 -8.08 -2.23 9.13
CA ALA A 88 -9.38 -1.59 9.33
C ALA A 88 -9.43 -0.68 10.58
N MET A 89 -8.62 -0.96 11.62
CA MET A 89 -8.59 -0.17 12.86
C MET A 89 -7.53 0.94 12.87
N LEU A 90 -6.35 0.69 12.28
CA LEU A 90 -5.21 1.61 12.31
C LEU A 90 -5.18 2.55 11.11
N PHE A 91 -5.94 2.25 10.06
CA PHE A 91 -5.98 3.02 8.81
C PHE A 91 -4.59 3.25 8.16
N CYS A 92 -3.58 2.47 8.57
CA CYS A 92 -2.21 2.56 8.07
C CYS A 92 -2.08 1.95 6.67
N ARG A 93 -0.97 2.25 5.98
CA ARG A 93 -0.74 1.67 4.66
C ARG A 93 -0.48 0.17 4.77
N PRO A 94 -0.98 -0.66 3.83
CA PRO A 94 -0.67 -2.09 3.80
C PRO A 94 0.83 -2.39 3.80
N THR A 95 1.64 -1.54 3.17
CA THR A 95 3.10 -1.66 3.15
C THR A 95 3.74 -1.39 4.51
N GLU A 96 3.18 -0.45 5.29
CA GLU A 96 3.64 -0.14 6.65
C GLU A 96 3.36 -1.32 7.58
N LEU A 97 2.13 -1.83 7.60
CA LEU A 97 1.77 -2.94 8.49
C LEU A 97 2.54 -4.23 8.18
N ARG A 98 2.64 -4.58 6.89
CA ARG A 98 3.36 -5.77 6.43
C ARG A 98 4.83 -5.79 6.84
N GLY A 99 5.48 -4.65 6.68
CA GLY A 99 6.90 -4.53 6.98
C GLY A 99 7.16 -4.24 8.45
N ALA A 100 6.11 -4.11 9.27
CA ALA A 100 6.23 -3.79 10.68
C ALA A 100 6.98 -4.89 11.40
N LYS A 101 7.82 -4.47 12.33
CA LYS A 101 8.58 -5.35 13.20
C LYS A 101 8.12 -5.22 14.63
N TRP A 102 8.30 -6.27 15.43
CA TRP A 102 7.93 -6.26 16.85
C TRP A 102 8.60 -5.14 17.64
N GLU A 103 9.86 -4.81 17.31
CA GLU A 103 10.62 -3.70 17.94
C GLU A 103 9.98 -2.31 17.75
N GLU A 104 9.07 -2.15 16.78
CA GLU A 104 8.37 -0.89 16.53
C GLU A 104 7.17 -0.68 17.47
N PHE A 105 6.71 -1.73 18.17
CA PHE A 105 5.50 -1.67 19.00
C PHE A 105 5.84 -1.64 20.49
N ASP A 106 5.48 -0.54 21.15
CA ASP A 106 5.38 -0.48 22.60
C ASP A 106 3.94 -0.83 23.00
N LEU A 107 3.70 -2.11 23.30
CA LEU A 107 2.36 -2.60 23.65
C LEU A 107 1.90 -2.17 25.06
N GLU A 108 2.82 -1.71 25.91
CA GLU A 108 2.49 -1.26 27.26
C GLU A 108 2.05 0.20 27.25
N GLN A 109 2.72 1.05 26.46
CA GLN A 109 2.29 2.42 26.21
C GLN A 109 1.19 2.51 25.14
N GLY A 110 0.96 1.44 24.38
CA GLY A 110 0.00 1.42 23.29
C GLY A 110 0.44 2.30 22.12
N LEU A 111 1.69 2.19 21.70
CA LEU A 111 2.27 2.98 20.61
C LEU A 111 2.91 2.10 19.54
N TRP A 112 2.74 2.48 18.29
CA TRP A 112 3.52 1.95 17.17
C TRP A 112 4.35 3.06 16.54
N ASN A 113 5.67 2.93 16.68
CA ASN A 113 6.66 3.89 16.23
C ASN A 113 7.22 3.45 14.88
N ILE A 114 6.73 4.06 13.79
CA ILE A 114 7.18 3.74 12.43
C ILE A 114 8.43 4.56 12.12
N PRO A 115 9.60 3.93 11.92
CA PRO A 115 10.86 4.64 11.75
C PRO A 115 10.93 5.35 10.39
N GLU A 116 11.68 6.46 10.34
CA GLU A 116 11.75 7.33 9.16
C GLU A 116 12.18 6.61 7.87
N HIS A 117 13.09 5.63 7.97
CA HIS A 117 13.62 4.88 6.83
C HIS A 117 12.56 4.00 6.16
N ARG A 118 11.46 3.68 6.86
CA ARG A 118 10.30 2.97 6.32
C ARG A 118 9.22 3.90 5.79
N MET A 119 9.29 5.19 6.09
CA MET A 119 8.29 6.18 5.74
C MET A 119 8.60 6.85 4.40
N LYS A 120 7.60 6.86 3.50
CA LYS A 120 7.69 7.52 2.18
C LYS A 120 8.04 9.01 2.26
N LYS A 121 7.73 9.68 3.38
CA LYS A 121 8.01 11.11 3.63
C LYS A 121 9.22 11.35 4.55
N ARG A 122 9.99 10.32 4.92
CA ARG A 122 11.17 10.42 5.81
C ARG A 122 10.90 11.24 7.09
N ARG A 123 9.78 10.96 7.74
CA ARG A 123 9.44 11.51 9.06
C ARG A 123 8.97 10.34 9.90
N GLU A 124 9.45 10.27 11.13
CA GLU A 124 8.92 9.35 12.13
C GLU A 124 7.42 9.59 12.31
N HIS A 125 6.68 8.50 12.48
CA HIS A 125 5.25 8.54 12.69
C HIS A 125 4.86 7.62 13.83
N VAL A 126 4.22 8.20 14.84
CA VAL A 126 3.70 7.47 15.99
C VAL A 126 2.21 7.25 15.80
N VAL A 127 1.78 5.99 15.86
CA VAL A 127 0.38 5.57 15.76
C VAL A 127 -0.09 5.08 17.13
N PRO A 128 -1.06 5.75 17.78
CA PRO A 128 -1.69 5.26 19.00
C PRO A 128 -2.44 3.95 18.75
N LEU A 129 -2.31 3.00 19.67
CA LEU A 129 -2.94 1.69 19.61
C LEU A 129 -4.13 1.65 20.58
N SER A 130 -5.31 1.36 20.05
CA SER A 130 -6.48 1.10 20.91
C SER A 130 -6.30 -0.19 21.70
N THR A 131 -7.07 -0.36 22.77
CA THR A 131 -7.09 -1.60 23.57
C THR A 131 -7.39 -2.83 22.71
N GLN A 132 -8.28 -2.70 21.72
CA GLN A 132 -8.60 -3.77 20.77
C GLN A 132 -7.39 -4.15 19.90
N VAL A 133 -6.65 -3.15 19.42
CA VAL A 133 -5.42 -3.39 18.64
C VAL A 133 -4.36 -4.07 19.50
N VAL A 134 -4.14 -3.60 20.73
CA VAL A 134 -3.17 -4.23 21.65
C VAL A 134 -3.55 -5.69 21.92
N THR A 135 -4.83 -6.00 22.14
CA THR A 135 -5.30 -7.38 22.32
C THR A 135 -4.96 -8.25 21.12
N ILE A 136 -5.23 -7.77 19.90
CA ILE A 136 -4.91 -8.49 18.66
C ILE A 136 -3.39 -8.68 18.53
N LEU A 137 -2.57 -7.66 18.82
CA LEU A 137 -1.12 -7.79 18.76
C LEU A 137 -0.58 -8.80 19.80
N LYS A 138 -1.11 -8.81 21.02
CA LYS A 138 -0.76 -9.78 22.07
C LYS A 138 -1.18 -11.20 21.68
N GLU A 139 -2.37 -11.39 21.10
CA GLU A 139 -2.79 -12.69 20.55
C GLU A 139 -1.84 -13.12 19.41
N LEU A 140 -1.45 -12.21 18.53
CA LEU A 140 -0.57 -12.51 17.40
C LEU A 140 0.82 -12.98 17.88
N GLN A 141 1.35 -12.43 18.97
CA GLN A 141 2.62 -12.87 19.58
C GLN A 141 2.58 -14.33 20.04
N THR A 142 1.41 -14.85 20.45
CA THR A 142 1.30 -16.23 20.93
C THR A 142 1.57 -17.28 19.85
N TYR A 143 1.46 -16.90 18.58
CA TYR A 143 1.75 -17.78 17.45
C TYR A 143 3.25 -17.93 17.13
N GLN A 144 4.14 -17.31 17.94
CA GLN A 144 5.60 -17.52 18.00
C GLN A 144 6.28 -17.82 16.65
N THR A 145 6.36 -16.81 15.78
CA THR A 145 6.84 -16.99 14.41
C THR A 145 8.37 -17.09 14.25
N ASN A 146 9.16 -16.90 15.31
CA ASN A 146 10.63 -16.77 15.26
C ASN A 146 11.08 -15.83 14.12
N SER A 147 10.56 -14.60 14.13
CA SER A 147 10.80 -13.56 13.15
C SER A 147 10.65 -12.20 13.81
N ASP A 148 11.48 -11.24 13.38
CA ASP A 148 11.33 -9.84 13.79
C ASP A 148 10.07 -9.21 13.21
N TYR A 149 9.57 -9.73 12.08
CA TYR A 149 8.39 -9.20 11.41
C TYR A 149 7.10 -9.59 12.13
N LEU A 150 6.19 -8.62 12.23
CA LEU A 150 4.82 -8.82 12.69
C LEU A 150 4.09 -9.86 11.83
N PHE A 151 4.28 -9.77 10.50
CA PHE A 151 3.75 -10.71 9.52
C PHE A 151 4.87 -11.25 8.63
N PRO A 152 5.50 -12.38 8.99
CA PRO A 152 6.56 -12.95 8.18
C PRO A 152 6.05 -13.65 6.93
N SER A 153 6.92 -13.78 5.92
CA SER A 153 6.68 -14.66 4.77
C SER A 153 6.70 -16.12 5.19
N ARG A 154 5.89 -16.94 4.52
CA ARG A 154 5.87 -18.40 4.73
C ARG A 154 7.16 -19.08 4.26
N SER A 155 7.83 -18.52 3.26
CA SER A 155 9.03 -19.09 2.65
C SER A 155 10.34 -18.60 3.29
N ASP A 156 10.32 -17.42 3.92
CA ASP A 156 11.51 -16.77 4.45
C ASP A 156 11.11 -15.87 5.62
N LYS A 157 11.45 -16.30 6.85
CA LYS A 157 11.07 -15.59 8.07
C LYS A 157 11.80 -14.25 8.24
N ASN A 158 12.87 -14.02 7.49
CA ASN A 158 13.60 -12.75 7.47
C ASN A 158 13.02 -11.76 6.44
N LYS A 159 11.84 -12.09 5.87
CA LYS A 159 11.13 -11.22 4.95
C LYS A 159 9.70 -11.00 5.42
N PRO A 160 9.14 -9.82 5.12
CA PRO A 160 7.74 -9.58 5.37
C PRO A 160 6.87 -10.42 4.44
N LYS A 161 5.61 -10.62 4.84
CA LYS A 161 4.59 -11.29 4.04
C LYS A 161 4.38 -10.59 2.69
N SER A 162 4.01 -11.31 1.63
CA SER A 162 3.86 -10.74 0.27
C SER A 162 2.95 -9.50 0.23
N ASP A 163 3.34 -8.53 -0.60
CA ASP A 163 2.59 -7.33 -1.00
C ASP A 163 1.13 -7.58 -1.41
N THR A 164 0.86 -8.73 -2.03
CA THR A 164 -0.48 -9.10 -2.53
C THR A 164 -1.37 -9.79 -1.52
N VAL A 165 -0.86 -10.19 -0.34
CA VAL A 165 -1.58 -11.13 0.54
C VAL A 165 -2.97 -10.64 0.97
N PHE A 166 -3.09 -9.38 1.39
CA PHE A 166 -4.35 -8.78 1.83
C PHE A 166 -5.29 -8.52 0.64
N ILE A 167 -4.73 -8.19 -0.53
CA ILE A 167 -5.50 -8.04 -1.78
C ILE A 167 -6.15 -9.37 -2.13
N MET A 168 -5.37 -10.46 -2.14
CA MET A 168 -5.86 -11.79 -2.46
C MET A 168 -6.89 -12.29 -1.44
N ALA A 169 -6.72 -11.96 -0.17
CA ALA A 169 -7.71 -12.29 0.87
C ALA A 169 -9.05 -11.59 0.62
N LEU A 170 -9.04 -10.28 0.35
CA LEU A 170 -10.24 -9.52 0.00
C LEU A 170 -10.93 -10.05 -1.26
N ARG A 171 -10.15 -10.42 -2.29
CA ARG A 171 -10.68 -11.06 -3.51
C ARG A 171 -11.39 -12.38 -3.19
N ARG A 172 -10.78 -13.24 -2.39
CA ARG A 172 -11.39 -14.52 -1.96
C ARG A 172 -12.67 -14.33 -1.16
N MET A 173 -12.81 -13.21 -0.46
CA MET A 173 -14.03 -12.83 0.25
C MET A 173 -15.10 -12.17 -0.66
N GLY A 174 -14.85 -12.05 -1.97
CA GLY A 174 -15.80 -11.45 -2.92
C GLY A 174 -15.75 -9.93 -3.03
N TYR A 175 -14.68 -9.28 -2.53
CA TYR A 175 -14.51 -7.83 -2.56
C TYR A 175 -13.57 -7.33 -3.66
N GLU A 176 -13.34 -8.14 -4.71
CA GLU A 176 -12.57 -7.69 -5.87
C GLU A 176 -13.23 -6.45 -6.51
N GLY A 177 -12.42 -5.41 -6.74
CA GLY A 177 -12.91 -4.12 -7.28
C GLY A 177 -13.79 -3.31 -6.32
N ARG A 178 -14.15 -3.84 -5.15
CA ARG A 178 -15.02 -3.20 -4.15
C ARG A 178 -14.27 -2.73 -2.92
N GLN A 179 -13.29 -3.50 -2.47
CA GLN A 179 -12.37 -3.13 -1.38
C GLN A 179 -10.95 -3.43 -1.77
N THR A 180 -10.05 -2.48 -1.50
CA THR A 180 -8.61 -2.72 -1.50
C THR A 180 -8.05 -2.54 -0.09
N PRO A 181 -6.89 -3.13 0.25
CA PRO A 181 -6.25 -2.87 1.54
C PRO A 181 -5.94 -1.39 1.75
N HIS A 182 -5.66 -0.65 0.67
CA HIS A 182 -5.47 0.80 0.75
C HIS A 182 -6.78 1.56 0.96
N GLY A 183 -7.92 1.01 0.54
CA GLY A 183 -9.25 1.60 0.74
C GLY A 183 -9.57 1.87 2.20
N PHE A 184 -9.03 1.08 3.14
CA PHE A 184 -9.14 1.35 4.57
C PHE A 184 -8.52 2.72 4.92
N SER A 185 -7.32 3.04 4.44
CA SER A 185 -6.67 4.33 4.72
C SER A 185 -7.36 5.56 4.13
N PHE A 186 -8.30 5.40 3.19
CA PHE A 186 -9.03 6.50 2.54
C PHE A 186 -10.45 6.72 3.07
N SER A 187 -11.02 5.79 3.84
CA SER A 187 -12.40 5.90 4.33
C SER A 187 -12.61 6.97 5.41
N ASN A 188 -11.59 7.78 5.70
CA ASN A 188 -11.61 8.87 6.69
C ASN A 188 -11.36 10.25 6.04
N SER A 189 -11.53 10.38 4.71
CA SER A 189 -11.35 11.62 3.94
C SER A 189 -12.66 12.15 3.39
#